data_AF-A0A9D9G512-F1
#
_entry.id   AF-A0A9D9G512-F1
#
_cell.length_a   1.000
_cell.length_b   1.000
_cell.length_c   1.000
_cell.angle_alpha   90.00
_cell.angle_beta   90.00
_cell.angle_gamma   90.00
#
_symmetry.space_group_name_H-M   'P 1'
#
loop_
_entity.id
_entity.type
_entity.pdbx_description
1 polymer ?
#
loop_
_entity_poly.entity_id
_entity_poly.type
_entity_poly.pdbx_seq_one_letter_code
_entity_poly.pdbx_strand_id
1 'polypeptide(L)'
;AQFRKTDPVETLAMWPSVRRGEFRWIYPNQESADYIYNTELTYELCVMKKYALPALSAVDRNNEYYIQANRFVKFLKYFKDIDDRYVPCNSLLREFIGGSCFYDEE
;
A
#
# COMPACT_ATOMS: atom_id res chain seq x y z
N ALA A 1 -10.95 9.90 8.96
CA ALA A 1 -9.62 9.26 8.75
C ALA A 1 -8.67 10.26 8.10
N GLN A 2 -7.58 10.63 8.78
CA GLN A 2 -6.74 11.79 8.45
C GLN A 2 -5.93 11.66 7.16
N PHE A 3 -5.53 10.44 6.78
CA PHE A 3 -4.66 10.17 5.61
C PHE A 3 -5.36 9.33 4.52
N ARG A 4 -6.68 9.17 4.59
CA ARG A 4 -7.44 8.48 3.54
C ARG A 4 -7.72 9.46 2.40
N LYS A 5 -7.73 8.97 1.15
CA LYS A 5 -7.94 9.76 -0.08
C LYS A 5 -6.88 10.86 -0.31
N THR A 6 -5.70 10.70 0.26
CA THR A 6 -4.55 11.56 -0.03
C THR A 6 -4.15 11.43 -1.50
N ASP A 7 -3.76 12.54 -2.11
CA ASP A 7 -3.30 12.56 -3.49
C ASP A 7 -2.05 11.64 -3.68
N PRO A 8 -1.88 10.97 -4.83
CA PRO A 8 -0.70 10.13 -5.06
C PRO A 8 0.63 10.88 -4.92
N VAL A 9 0.69 12.14 -5.34
CA VAL A 9 1.89 12.99 -5.22
C VAL A 9 2.18 13.30 -3.75
N GLU A 10 1.15 13.68 -2.98
CA GLU A 10 1.28 13.91 -1.54
C GLU A 10 1.74 12.64 -0.82
N THR A 11 1.20 11.48 -1.19
CA THR A 11 1.60 10.18 -0.64
C THR A 11 3.08 9.88 -0.91
N LEU A 12 3.56 10.13 -2.13
CA LEU A 12 4.98 9.96 -2.49
C LEU A 12 5.88 10.94 -1.72
N ALA A 13 5.42 12.18 -1.53
CA ALA A 13 6.13 13.20 -0.76
C ALA A 13 6.27 12.86 0.74
N MET A 14 5.37 12.04 1.30
CA MET A 14 5.45 11.60 2.69
C MET A 14 6.57 10.58 2.96
N TRP A 15 7.09 9.89 1.93
CA TRP A 15 8.03 8.78 2.10
C TRP A 15 9.29 9.09 2.94
N PRO A 16 9.97 10.25 2.75
CA PRO A 16 11.10 10.60 3.61
C PRO A 16 10.71 10.76 5.09
N SER A 17 9.48 11.20 5.37
CA SER A 17 8.98 11.32 6.74
C SER A 17 8.78 9.95 7.38
N VAL A 18 8.16 9.02 6.65
CA VAL A 18 7.98 7.62 7.08
C VAL A 18 9.34 7.00 7.40
N ARG A 19 10.32 7.08 6.49
CA ARG A 19 11.66 6.54 6.68
C ARG A 19 12.36 7.10 7.93
N ARG A 20 12.27 8.42 8.16
CA ARG A 20 12.83 9.03 9.39
C ARG A 20 12.17 8.46 10.64
N GLY A 21 10.86 8.23 10.61
CA GLY A 21 10.12 7.58 11.69
C GLY A 21 10.64 6.16 11.97
N GLU A 22 10.81 5.36 10.93
CA GLU A 22 11.35 4.00 11.03
C GLU A 22 12.74 3.96 11.68
N PHE A 23 13.67 4.81 11.23
CA PHE A 23 15.02 4.88 11.79
C PHE A 23 15.06 5.35 13.24
N ARG A 24 14.15 6.26 13.63
CA ARG A 24 14.15 6.82 14.98
C ARG A 24 13.45 5.92 15.99
N TRP A 25 12.34 5.30 15.59
CA TRP A 25 11.41 4.68 16.54
C TRP A 25 11.20 3.18 16.33
N ILE A 26 11.46 2.64 15.13
CA ILE A 26 11.19 1.22 14.84
C ILE A 26 12.47 0.40 14.90
N TYR A 27 13.45 0.67 14.03
CA TYR A 27 14.65 -0.15 13.92
C TYR A 27 15.45 -0.32 15.23
N PRO A 28 15.61 0.71 16.09
CA PRO A 28 16.35 0.56 17.34
C PRO A 28 15.69 -0.40 18.35
N ASN A 29 14.37 -0.57 18.26
CA ASN A 29 13.60 -1.36 19.23
C ASN A 29 13.25 -2.76 18.70
N GLN A 30 13.58 -3.07 17.45
CA GLN A 30 13.17 -4.30 16.80
C GLN A 30 13.85 -5.55 17.40
N GLU A 31 15.13 -5.46 17.77
CA GLU A 31 15.88 -6.60 18.33
C GLU A 31 15.46 -6.95 19.76
N SER A 32 14.89 -6.00 20.49
CA SER A 32 14.41 -6.19 21.87
C SER A 32 12.94 -6.62 21.94
N ALA A 33 12.27 -6.83 20.80
CA ALA A 33 10.87 -7.21 20.79
C ALA A 33 10.68 -8.69 21.19
N ASP A 34 9.77 -8.96 22.12
CA ASP A 34 9.43 -10.33 22.54
C ASP A 34 8.83 -11.16 21.39
N TYR A 35 8.07 -10.49 20.52
CA TYR A 35 7.40 -11.12 19.38
C TYR A 35 7.42 -10.19 18.16
N ILE A 36 7.62 -10.79 16.98
CA ILE A 36 7.56 -10.11 15.69
C ILE A 36 6.49 -10.81 14.85
N TYR A 37 5.47 -10.07 14.43
CA TYR A 37 4.41 -10.55 13.56
C TYR A 37 4.49 -9.84 12.21
N ASN A 38 4.51 -10.63 11.13
CA ASN A 38 4.44 -10.11 9.77
C ASN A 38 3.01 -10.29 9.24
N THR A 39 2.36 -9.19 8.87
CA THR A 39 1.01 -9.19 8.29
C THR A 39 1.01 -9.21 6.76
N GLU A 40 2.17 -9.48 6.13
CA GLU A 40 2.30 -9.63 4.69
C GLU A 40 1.35 -10.71 4.14
N LEU A 41 0.72 -10.39 3.02
CA LEU A 41 -0.02 -11.34 2.21
C LEU A 41 0.70 -11.49 0.86
N THR A 42 1.20 -12.68 0.54
CA THR A 42 1.99 -12.90 -0.70
C THR A 42 1.25 -12.53 -1.99
N TYR A 43 -0.09 -12.52 -1.96
CA TYR A 43 -0.94 -12.15 -3.09
C TYR A 43 -1.34 -10.66 -3.12
N GLU A 44 -0.92 -9.85 -2.14
CA GLU A 44 -1.36 -8.46 -1.97
C GLU A 44 -1.10 -7.61 -3.20
N LEU A 45 0.12 -7.64 -3.75
CA LEU A 45 0.48 -6.86 -4.94
C LEU A 45 -0.33 -7.26 -6.17
N CYS A 46 -0.68 -8.55 -6.30
CA CYS A 46 -1.50 -9.06 -7.40
C CYS A 46 -2.94 -8.54 -7.34
N VAL A 47 -3.48 -8.31 -6.12
CA VAL A 47 -4.82 -7.74 -5.91
C VAL A 47 -4.79 -6.21 -5.99
N MET A 48 -3.81 -5.57 -5.34
CA MET A 48 -3.72 -4.13 -5.20
C MET A 48 -3.33 -3.41 -6.49
N LYS A 49 -2.70 -4.11 -7.44
CA LYS A 49 -2.21 -3.56 -8.70
C LYS A 49 -3.28 -2.76 -9.46
N LYS A 50 -4.49 -3.28 -9.62
CA LYS A 50 -5.58 -2.61 -10.35
C LYS A 50 -6.03 -1.30 -9.71
N TYR A 51 -5.86 -1.15 -8.40
CA TYR A 51 -6.14 0.09 -7.67
C TYR A 51 -4.96 1.07 -7.72
N ALA A 52 -3.73 0.57 -7.61
CA ALA A 52 -2.53 1.37 -7.62
C ALA A 52 -2.19 1.95 -9.01
N LEU A 53 -2.41 1.20 -10.09
CA LEU A 53 -2.05 1.62 -11.45
C LEU A 53 -2.72 2.92 -11.91
N PRO A 54 -4.05 3.13 -11.73
CA PRO A 54 -4.69 4.40 -12.05
C PRO A 54 -4.10 5.58 -11.26
N ALA A 55 -3.91 5.40 -9.95
CA ALA A 55 -3.36 6.43 -9.07
C ALA A 55 -1.94 6.84 -9.48
N LEU A 56 -1.07 5.87 -9.75
CA LEU A 56 0.30 6.13 -10.19
C LEU A 56 0.38 6.72 -11.61
N SER A 57 -0.56 6.34 -12.49
CA SER A 57 -0.58 6.83 -13.88
C SER A 57 -1.16 8.24 -13.99
N ALA A 58 -1.87 8.72 -12.96
CA ALA A 58 -2.40 10.07 -12.88
C ALA A 58 -1.33 11.13 -12.51
N VAL A 59 -0.14 10.70 -12.08
CA VAL A 59 0.97 11.63 -11.77
C VAL A 59 1.47 12.28 -13.06
N ASP A 60 1.43 13.61 -13.12
CA ASP A 60 1.84 14.39 -14.29
C ASP A 60 3.33 14.18 -14.63
N ARG A 61 3.66 14.20 -15.93
CA ARG A 61 5.04 13.99 -16.41
C ARG A 61 6.03 15.06 -15.95
N ASN A 62 5.55 16.27 -15.68
CA ASN A 62 6.36 17.39 -15.19
C ASN A 62 6.46 17.43 -13.67
N ASN A 63 5.75 16.54 -12.95
CA ASN A 63 5.83 16.45 -11.50
C ASN A 63 7.16 15.81 -11.06
N GLU A 64 7.76 16.31 -9.97
CA GLU A 64 9.05 15.81 -9.45
C GLU A 64 9.02 14.31 -9.09
N TYR A 65 7.84 13.77 -8.74
CA TYR A 65 7.67 12.36 -8.36
C TYR A 65 7.34 11.45 -9.56
N TYR A 66 7.23 11.98 -10.79
CA TYR A 66 6.88 11.18 -11.97
C TYR A 66 7.81 10.00 -12.21
N ILE A 67 9.12 10.18 -12.06
CA ILE A 67 10.11 9.11 -12.26
C ILE A 67 9.87 7.97 -11.25
N GLN A 68 9.57 8.32 -10.00
CA GLN A 68 9.29 7.36 -8.94
C GLN A 68 7.98 6.60 -9.21
N ALA A 69 6.92 7.33 -9.57
CA ALA A 69 5.63 6.75 -9.92
C ALA A 69 5.75 5.78 -11.10
N ASN A 70 6.43 6.19 -12.18
CA ASN A 70 6.67 5.34 -13.35
C ASN A 70 7.52 4.09 -13.02
N ARG A 71 8.45 4.19 -12.05
CA ARG A 71 9.19 3.02 -11.56
C ARG A 71 8.24 2.01 -10.90
N PHE A 72 7.30 2.47 -10.08
CA PHE A 72 6.29 1.59 -9.47
C PHE A 72 5.35 0.99 -10.51
N VAL A 73 4.90 1.77 -11.50
CA VAL A 73 4.11 1.24 -12.62
C VAL A 73 4.85 0.11 -13.33
N LYS A 74 6.14 0.27 -13.63
CA LYS A 74 6.96 -0.77 -14.25
C LYS A 74 7.13 -2.00 -13.34
N PHE A 75 7.35 -1.80 -12.05
CA PHE A 75 7.45 -2.88 -11.07
C PHE A 75 6.15 -3.70 -11.00
N LEU A 76 5.00 -3.03 -10.95
CA LEU A 76 3.70 -3.70 -10.90
C LEU A 76 3.40 -4.54 -12.16
N LYS A 77 4.08 -4.31 -13.30
CA LYS A 77 3.89 -5.13 -14.51
C LYS A 77 4.29 -6.59 -14.31
N TYR A 78 5.17 -6.90 -13.36
CA TYR A 78 5.60 -8.28 -13.08
C TYR A 78 4.54 -9.13 -12.37
N PHE A 79 3.50 -8.50 -11.79
CA PHE A 79 2.45 -9.20 -11.05
C PHE A 79 1.24 -9.47 -11.93
N LYS A 80 0.67 -10.67 -11.82
CA LYS A 80 -0.59 -11.03 -12.47
C LYS A 80 -1.76 -10.52 -11.62
N ASP A 81 -2.80 -9.99 -12.27
CA ASP A 81 -3.98 -9.50 -11.55
C ASP A 81 -4.76 -10.66 -10.91
N ILE A 82 -5.25 -10.44 -9.69
CA ILE A 82 -6.14 -11.34 -8.96
C ILE A 82 -7.45 -10.60 -8.66
N ASP A 83 -8.57 -11.25 -8.96
CA ASP A 83 -9.91 -10.75 -8.68
C ASP A 83 -10.20 -10.73 -7.18
N ASP A 84 -10.89 -9.69 -6.69
CA ASP A 84 -11.15 -9.49 -5.26
C ASP A 84 -12.03 -10.60 -4.66
N ARG A 85 -12.80 -11.31 -5.49
CA ARG A 85 -13.63 -12.45 -5.04
C ARG A 85 -12.82 -13.58 -4.42
N TYR A 86 -11.53 -13.68 -4.76
CA TYR A 86 -10.63 -14.71 -4.22
C TYR A 86 -10.02 -14.31 -2.87
N VAL A 87 -10.16 -13.05 -2.46
CA VAL A 87 -9.67 -12.59 -1.16
C VAL A 87 -10.65 -13.05 -0.08
N PRO A 88 -10.20 -13.78 0.97
CA PRO A 88 -11.08 -14.19 2.06
C PRO A 88 -11.80 -12.99 2.71
N CYS A 89 -13.04 -13.17 3.15
CA CYS A 89 -13.82 -12.10 3.80
C CYS A 89 -13.22 -11.65 5.14
N ASN A 90 -12.40 -12.47 5.78
CA ASN A 90 -11.68 -12.16 7.01
C ASN A 90 -10.21 -11.72 6.77
N SER A 91 -9.79 -11.50 5.53
CA SER A 91 -8.43 -11.02 5.21
C SER A 91 -8.25 -9.55 5.63
N LEU A 92 -7.09 -9.20 6.17
CA LEU A 92 -6.74 -7.80 6.49
C LEU A 92 -6.83 -6.88 5.27
N LEU A 93 -6.57 -7.42 4.06
CA LEU A 93 -6.65 -6.66 2.82
C LEU A 93 -8.06 -6.10 2.55
N ARG A 94 -9.10 -6.71 3.14
CA ARG A 94 -10.50 -6.27 3.05
C ARG A 94 -10.74 -4.91 3.70
N GLU A 95 -9.85 -4.43 4.56
CA GLU A 95 -9.89 -3.05 5.04
C GLU A 95 -9.74 -2.04 3.90
N PHE A 96 -8.94 -2.36 2.88
CA PHE A 96 -8.60 -1.46 1.78
C PHE A 96 -9.53 -1.64 0.57
N ILE A 97 -9.89 -2.88 0.26
CA ILE A 97 -10.65 -3.22 -0.96
C ILE A 97 -12.15 -3.44 -0.69
N GLY A 98 -12.59 -3.43 0.57
CA GLY A 98 -13.97 -3.72 0.97
C GLY A 98 -14.32 -5.22 0.93
N GLY A 99 -15.54 -5.57 1.36
CA GLY A 99 -16.03 -6.97 1.43
C GLY A 99 -15.55 -7.74 2.67
N SER A 100 -15.24 -7.03 3.75
CA SER A 100 -14.89 -7.62 5.04
C SER A 100 -16.13 -8.18 5.73
N CYS A 101 -16.02 -9.34 6.37
CA CYS A 101 -17.09 -9.87 7.24
C CYS A 101 -17.17 -9.17 8.61
N PHE A 102 -16.30 -8.20 8.88
CA PHE A 102 -16.27 -7.45 10.15
C PHE A 102 -17.00 -6.11 10.09
N TYR A 103 -17.46 -5.68 8.91
CA TYR A 103 -18.28 -4.48 8.76
C TYR A 103 -19.70 -4.93 8.43
N ASP A 104 -20.68 -4.52 9.23
CA ASP A 104 -22.09 -4.69 8.90
C ASP A 104 -22.46 -3.77 7.72
N GLU A 105 -23.30 -4.24 6.81
CA GLU A 105 -23.89 -3.42 5.75
C GLU A 105 -24.91 -2.45 6.38
N GLU A 106 -24.43 -1.32 6.91
CA GLU A 106 -25.26 -0.13 7.24
C GLU A 106 -25.13 0.96 6.17
#